data_AF-A0A946BUD7-F1
#
_entry.id   AF-A0A946BUD7-F1
#
_cell.length_a   1.000
_cell.length_b   1.000
_cell.length_c   1.000
_cell.angle_alpha   90.00
_cell.angle_beta   90.00
_cell.angle_gamma   90.00
#
_symmetry.space_group_name_H-M   'P 1'
#
loop_
_entity.id
_entity.type
_entity.pdbx_description
1 polymer ?
#
loop_
_entity_poly.entity_id
_entity_poly.type
_entity_poly.pdbx_seq_one_letter_code
_entity_poly.pdbx_strand_id
1 'polypeptide(L)'
;MDTQIFARIFLAFWAGFLAIPTLATANTFHQLLEEKHRLEQQFGIQTLECFPFIKNIGFTEDQIPKIQQCLRGTRTLIGAFFESGNVSYKTVGISDRFLRTAGFHTILIPWDATKAEVLHFTQNQPSHETQTAFLDQVRILKQKILKNIKVRDFYCSQEISNDDCLRGYKNLVLVKLPSTLKTTGWREVVITHPRTQPESPGTLVLDFNDSPAEMRKSLLQDPYKTWKPRQKLYERIQERYGSVFKGKLQIENLICAVDISLKECERGASNLVLASHSLDLRMRHWGRIIINRYNTLIQGDFHASIRYDLPPEEIQKYFLRKPIKTQASKMASRAIKLEGTTKNNSTQLRAVCDLESLRSAQCVNAFETFIRFVKKNRDYQAQRPWDTLMFVDGTQLDRVNFALNSSSRATYLYMDANSDDAQLATYLNQFR
;
A
#
# COMPACT_ATOMS: atom_id res chain seq x y z
N MET A 1 -9.19 -42.96 37.88
CA MET A 1 -10.10 -41.80 37.96
C MET A 1 -9.38 -40.63 37.29
N ASP A 2 -8.99 -40.76 36.01
CA ASP A 2 -7.95 -39.86 35.42
C ASP A 2 -8.13 -39.56 33.92
N THR A 3 -9.26 -39.93 33.31
CA THR A 3 -9.56 -39.61 31.90
C THR A 3 -10.47 -38.38 31.75
N GLN A 4 -11.22 -38.00 32.79
CA GLN A 4 -12.08 -36.81 32.76
C GLN A 4 -11.32 -35.48 32.98
N ILE A 5 -10.14 -35.52 33.62
CA ILE A 5 -9.35 -34.31 33.90
C ILE A 5 -8.58 -33.86 32.64
N PHE A 6 -8.00 -34.80 31.88
CA PHE A 6 -7.32 -34.49 30.62
C PHE A 6 -8.28 -33.97 29.53
N ALA A 7 -9.48 -34.52 29.43
CA ALA A 7 -10.50 -34.04 28.48
C ALA A 7 -10.98 -32.61 28.82
N ARG A 8 -11.09 -32.27 30.12
CA ARG A 8 -11.45 -30.90 30.56
C ARG A 8 -10.34 -29.89 30.34
N ILE A 9 -9.07 -30.29 30.47
CA ILE A 9 -7.93 -29.41 30.19
C ILE A 9 -7.76 -29.18 28.68
N PHE A 10 -7.98 -30.21 27.84
CA PHE A 10 -7.96 -30.05 26.38
C PHE A 10 -9.13 -29.20 25.85
N LEU A 11 -10.33 -29.33 26.44
CA LEU A 11 -11.48 -28.48 26.11
C LEU A 11 -11.31 -27.04 26.61
N ALA A 12 -10.66 -26.82 27.77
CA ALA A 12 -10.35 -25.48 28.25
C ALA A 12 -9.27 -24.78 27.39
N PHE A 13 -8.31 -25.54 26.84
CA PHE A 13 -7.29 -25.00 25.92
C PHE A 13 -7.87 -24.60 24.55
N TRP A 14 -8.92 -25.28 24.08
CA TRP A 14 -9.66 -24.90 22.86
C TRP A 14 -10.69 -23.79 23.10
N ALA A 15 -11.31 -23.74 24.28
CA ALA A 15 -12.26 -22.69 24.64
C ALA A 15 -11.57 -21.34 24.94
N GLY A 16 -10.28 -21.35 25.33
CA GLY A 16 -9.50 -20.13 25.57
C GLY A 16 -8.98 -19.42 24.31
N PHE A 17 -9.10 -20.04 23.12
CA PHE A 17 -8.49 -19.54 21.88
C PHE A 17 -9.47 -18.92 20.87
N LEU A 18 -10.77 -18.85 21.18
CA LEU A 18 -11.81 -18.44 20.21
C LEU A 18 -12.85 -17.44 20.72
N ALA A 19 -12.57 -16.73 21.82
CA ALA A 19 -13.39 -15.59 22.23
C ALA A 19 -12.59 -14.30 22.07
N ILE A 20 -12.29 -13.93 20.82
CA ILE A 20 -12.02 -12.52 20.51
C ILE A 20 -13.38 -11.83 20.69
N PRO A 21 -13.55 -10.91 21.65
CA PRO A 21 -14.80 -10.16 21.75
C PRO A 21 -14.98 -9.40 20.45
N THR A 22 -16.07 -9.68 19.74
CA THR A 22 -16.33 -9.13 18.40
C THR A 22 -16.30 -7.61 18.44
N LEU A 23 -15.47 -6.98 17.62
CA LEU A 23 -15.40 -5.53 17.44
C LEU A 23 -16.55 -5.01 16.56
N ALA A 24 -17.76 -5.53 16.75
CA ALA A 24 -18.92 -5.18 15.94
C ALA A 24 -19.25 -3.67 15.97
N THR A 25 -18.81 -2.97 17.02
CA THR A 25 -18.95 -1.51 17.19
C THR A 25 -17.68 -0.72 16.87
N ALA A 26 -16.57 -1.37 16.50
CA ALA A 26 -15.33 -0.69 16.18
C ALA A 26 -15.34 -0.10 14.76
N ASN A 27 -14.40 0.79 14.48
CA ASN A 27 -14.25 1.33 13.13
C ASN A 27 -13.79 0.24 12.14
N THR A 28 -13.95 0.51 10.85
CA THR A 28 -13.64 -0.43 9.77
C THR A 28 -12.18 -0.91 9.80
N PHE A 29 -11.24 -0.05 10.20
CA PHE A 29 -9.83 -0.39 10.29
C PHE A 29 -9.56 -1.45 11.37
N HIS A 30 -10.13 -1.28 12.56
CA HIS A 30 -9.99 -2.26 13.64
C HIS A 30 -10.64 -3.60 13.28
N GLN A 31 -11.79 -3.58 12.62
CA GLN A 31 -12.42 -4.80 12.10
C GLN A 31 -11.51 -5.50 11.06
N LEU A 32 -10.84 -4.76 10.19
CA LEU A 32 -9.88 -5.33 9.24
C LEU A 32 -8.67 -5.99 9.93
N LEU A 33 -8.15 -5.40 11.01
CA LEU A 33 -7.07 -6.01 11.79
C LEU A 33 -7.50 -7.35 12.40
N GLU A 34 -8.75 -7.44 12.89
CA GLU A 34 -9.33 -8.68 13.42
C GLU A 34 -9.48 -9.74 12.31
N GLU A 35 -10.07 -9.39 11.17
CA GLU A 35 -10.22 -10.33 10.04
C GLU A 35 -8.85 -10.76 9.47
N LYS A 36 -7.86 -9.87 9.48
CA LYS A 36 -6.47 -10.23 9.12
C LYS A 36 -5.89 -11.23 10.10
N HIS A 37 -6.05 -11.02 11.40
CA HIS A 37 -5.59 -11.98 12.40
C HIS A 37 -6.27 -13.35 12.21
N ARG A 38 -7.57 -13.36 11.89
CA ARG A 38 -8.31 -14.59 11.56
C ARG A 38 -7.74 -15.29 10.33
N LEU A 39 -7.46 -14.54 9.25
CA LEU A 39 -6.83 -15.05 8.05
C LEU A 39 -5.47 -15.71 8.32
N GLU A 40 -4.67 -15.13 9.22
CA GLU A 40 -3.37 -15.67 9.63
C GLU A 40 -3.52 -16.98 10.41
N GLN A 41 -4.31 -16.95 11.48
CA GLN A 41 -4.39 -18.07 12.42
C GLN A 41 -5.10 -19.28 11.82
N GLN A 42 -6.17 -19.06 11.05
CA GLN A 42 -7.04 -20.13 10.59
C GLN A 42 -6.67 -20.64 9.20
N PHE A 43 -6.09 -19.79 8.34
CA PHE A 43 -5.82 -20.11 6.94
C PHE A 43 -4.36 -19.92 6.53
N GLY A 44 -3.48 -19.48 7.43
CA GLY A 44 -2.06 -19.30 7.14
C GLY A 44 -1.74 -18.19 6.11
N ILE A 45 -2.65 -17.24 5.92
CA ILE A 45 -2.50 -16.11 4.99
C ILE A 45 -1.60 -15.04 5.63
N GLN A 46 -0.42 -14.84 5.05
CA GLN A 46 0.61 -13.95 5.56
C GLN A 46 0.37 -12.48 5.20
N THR A 47 -0.27 -12.22 4.05
CA THR A 47 -0.48 -10.84 3.56
C THR A 47 -1.93 -10.64 3.14
N LEU A 48 -2.53 -9.54 3.58
CA LEU A 48 -3.83 -9.04 3.13
C LEU A 48 -3.64 -7.61 2.63
N GLU A 49 -3.90 -7.38 1.35
CA GLU A 49 -3.81 -6.05 0.77
C GLU A 49 -5.18 -5.55 0.30
N CYS A 50 -5.57 -4.36 0.75
CA CYS A 50 -6.75 -3.66 0.30
C CYS A 50 -6.44 -2.87 -0.97
N PHE A 51 -7.15 -3.20 -2.05
CA PHE A 51 -7.03 -2.61 -3.39
C PHE A 51 -5.58 -2.53 -3.89
N PRO A 52 -4.85 -3.67 -3.95
CA PRO A 52 -3.49 -3.67 -4.48
C PRO A 52 -3.48 -3.14 -5.91
N PHE A 53 -2.43 -2.39 -6.25
CA PHE A 53 -2.21 -1.81 -7.58
C PHE A 53 -3.25 -0.80 -8.06
N ILE A 54 -4.17 -0.35 -7.20
CA ILE A 54 -5.13 0.68 -7.58
C ILE A 54 -4.40 2.00 -7.89
N LYS A 55 -4.66 2.54 -9.09
CA LYS A 55 -4.03 3.79 -9.54
C LYS A 55 -4.99 4.98 -9.50
N ASN A 56 -6.29 4.74 -9.57
CA ASN A 56 -7.35 5.74 -9.68
C ASN A 56 -8.21 5.80 -8.40
N ILE A 57 -7.66 6.43 -7.36
CA ILE A 57 -8.37 6.67 -6.11
C ILE A 57 -9.29 7.88 -6.24
N GLY A 58 -8.81 8.99 -6.81
CA GLY A 58 -9.52 10.27 -6.78
C GLY A 58 -9.01 11.15 -5.64
N PHE A 59 -9.82 11.39 -4.62
CA PHE A 59 -9.47 12.20 -3.45
C PHE A 59 -9.18 11.36 -2.20
N THR A 60 -8.59 11.96 -1.16
CA THR A 60 -8.33 11.27 0.11
C THR A 60 -9.60 10.62 0.67
N GLU A 61 -10.74 11.30 0.58
CA GLU A 61 -12.03 10.83 1.10
C GLU A 61 -12.58 9.62 0.34
N ASP A 62 -12.21 9.46 -0.94
CA ASP A 62 -12.63 8.33 -1.78
C ASP A 62 -11.97 7.00 -1.36
N GLN A 63 -11.00 7.05 -0.45
CA GLN A 63 -10.38 5.86 0.15
C GLN A 63 -11.26 5.23 1.23
N ILE A 64 -12.10 6.01 1.93
CA ILE A 64 -12.93 5.51 3.04
C ILE A 64 -13.88 4.41 2.56
N PRO A 65 -14.66 4.59 1.47
CA PRO A 65 -15.50 3.52 0.95
C PRO A 65 -14.69 2.30 0.51
N LYS A 66 -13.47 2.48 -0.01
CA LYS A 66 -12.60 1.36 -0.42
C LYS A 66 -12.16 0.53 0.78
N ILE A 67 -11.87 1.13 1.92
CA ILE A 67 -11.52 0.38 3.13
C ILE A 67 -12.72 -0.45 3.61
N GLN A 68 -13.95 0.08 3.51
CA GLN A 68 -15.18 -0.66 3.79
C GLN A 68 -15.43 -1.81 2.81
N GLN A 69 -15.21 -1.56 1.51
CA GLN A 69 -15.26 -2.58 0.47
C GLN A 69 -14.23 -3.68 0.73
N CYS A 70 -13.01 -3.33 1.14
CA CYS A 70 -11.98 -4.28 1.50
C CYS A 70 -12.42 -5.20 2.64
N LEU A 71 -13.03 -4.63 3.70
CA LEU A 71 -13.57 -5.41 4.82
C LEU A 71 -14.65 -6.39 4.36
N ARG A 72 -15.58 -5.91 3.52
CA ARG A 72 -16.62 -6.76 2.93
C ARG A 72 -16.04 -7.92 2.15
N GLY A 73 -15.11 -7.65 1.22
CA GLY A 73 -14.47 -8.70 0.43
C GLY A 73 -13.67 -9.68 1.29
N THR A 74 -12.99 -9.19 2.32
CA THR A 74 -12.25 -10.03 3.29
C THR A 74 -13.18 -10.99 4.02
N ARG A 75 -14.34 -10.52 4.48
CA ARG A 75 -15.34 -11.38 5.14
C ARG A 75 -15.93 -12.43 4.21
N THR A 76 -16.24 -12.06 2.97
CA THR A 76 -16.70 -13.01 1.95
C THR A 76 -15.63 -14.08 1.70
N LEU A 77 -14.36 -13.67 1.58
CA LEU A 77 -13.23 -14.58 1.39
C LEU A 77 -13.08 -15.57 2.53
N ILE A 78 -13.11 -15.09 3.78
CA ILE A 78 -13.06 -15.93 4.97
C ILE A 78 -14.21 -16.95 4.96
N GLY A 79 -15.43 -16.49 4.65
CA GLY A 79 -16.60 -17.37 4.52
C GLY A 79 -16.41 -18.48 3.48
N ALA A 80 -15.84 -18.15 2.31
CA ALA A 80 -15.53 -19.14 1.27
C ALA A 80 -14.39 -20.09 1.69
N PHE A 81 -13.38 -19.60 2.40
CA PHE A 81 -12.26 -20.42 2.86
C PHE A 81 -12.69 -21.50 3.86
N PHE A 82 -13.62 -21.19 4.76
CA PHE A 82 -14.22 -22.20 5.65
C PHE A 82 -14.88 -23.36 4.90
N GLU A 83 -15.50 -23.08 3.75
CA GLU A 83 -16.17 -24.11 2.93
C GLU A 83 -15.19 -24.87 2.05
N SER A 84 -14.09 -24.24 1.62
CA SER A 84 -13.08 -24.86 0.73
C SER A 84 -12.18 -25.89 1.44
N GLY A 85 -12.01 -25.79 2.76
CA GLY A 85 -11.29 -26.76 3.59
C GLY A 85 -9.75 -26.76 3.48
N ASN A 86 -9.15 -26.34 2.35
CA ASN A 86 -7.70 -26.26 2.20
C ASN A 86 -7.28 -25.06 1.33
N VAL A 87 -6.49 -24.15 1.91
CA VAL A 87 -6.06 -22.90 1.27
C VAL A 87 -4.54 -22.89 1.16
N SER A 88 -4.01 -22.87 -0.08
CA SER A 88 -2.56 -22.89 -0.35
C SER A 88 -1.95 -21.49 -0.56
N TYR A 89 -2.78 -20.45 -0.57
CA TYR A 89 -2.35 -19.07 -0.80
C TYR A 89 -1.57 -18.51 0.39
N LYS A 90 -0.65 -17.58 0.13
CA LYS A 90 0.10 -16.84 1.16
C LYS A 90 -0.27 -15.37 1.18
N THR A 91 -0.65 -14.82 0.04
CA THR A 91 -1.02 -13.43 -0.14
C THR A 91 -2.39 -13.34 -0.77
N VAL A 92 -3.27 -12.52 -0.20
CA VAL A 92 -4.58 -12.25 -0.76
C VAL A 92 -4.76 -10.73 -0.88
N GLY A 93 -5.30 -10.30 -2.01
CA GLY A 93 -5.68 -8.92 -2.25
C GLY A 93 -7.17 -8.80 -2.49
N ILE A 94 -7.83 -7.87 -1.80
CA ILE A 94 -9.21 -7.50 -2.13
C ILE A 94 -9.17 -6.37 -3.15
N SER A 95 -9.73 -6.57 -4.34
CA SER A 95 -9.57 -5.67 -5.49
C SER A 95 -10.88 -5.54 -6.28
N ASP A 96 -10.80 -5.21 -7.56
CA ASP A 96 -11.90 -5.14 -8.53
C ASP A 96 -11.96 -6.33 -9.48
N ARG A 97 -11.08 -7.33 -9.32
CA ARG A 97 -10.98 -8.46 -10.24
C ARG A 97 -10.48 -9.74 -9.59
N PHE A 98 -10.79 -10.86 -10.23
CA PHE A 98 -10.15 -12.14 -9.94
C PHE A 98 -8.78 -12.21 -10.63
N LEU A 99 -7.74 -12.61 -9.90
CA LEU A 99 -6.41 -12.81 -10.46
C LEU A 99 -5.65 -13.91 -9.71
N ARG A 100 -4.90 -14.74 -10.44
CA ARG A 100 -3.85 -15.59 -9.88
C ARG A 100 -2.50 -15.14 -10.39
N THR A 101 -1.58 -14.85 -9.49
CA THR A 101 -0.27 -14.32 -9.82
C THR A 101 0.80 -14.84 -8.88
N ALA A 102 2.04 -14.38 -9.06
CA ALA A 102 3.20 -14.70 -8.25
C ALA A 102 3.41 -16.21 -8.01
N GLY A 103 3.23 -17.03 -9.06
CA GLY A 103 3.44 -18.47 -8.96
C GLY A 103 2.39 -19.18 -8.11
N PHE A 104 1.13 -18.72 -8.17
CA PHE A 104 -0.05 -19.31 -7.52
C PHE A 104 -0.14 -19.08 -6.00
N HIS A 105 0.81 -18.37 -5.39
CA HIS A 105 0.74 -18.02 -3.96
C HIS A 105 -0.05 -16.74 -3.68
N THR A 106 -0.33 -15.95 -4.72
CA THR A 106 -1.06 -14.67 -4.61
C THR A 106 -2.35 -14.72 -5.41
N ILE A 107 -3.44 -14.30 -4.78
CA ILE A 107 -4.73 -14.12 -5.43
C ILE A 107 -5.30 -12.73 -5.21
N LEU A 108 -6.00 -12.22 -6.21
CA LEU A 108 -6.88 -11.07 -6.07
C LEU A 108 -8.33 -11.51 -6.17
N ILE A 109 -9.18 -10.95 -5.32
CA ILE A 109 -10.61 -11.25 -5.20
C ILE A 109 -11.40 -9.94 -5.32
N PRO A 110 -12.43 -9.84 -6.17
CA PRO A 110 -13.29 -8.66 -6.21
C PRO A 110 -13.99 -8.44 -4.86
N TRP A 111 -14.02 -7.20 -4.39
CA TRP A 111 -14.65 -6.84 -3.12
C TRP A 111 -16.16 -7.11 -3.09
N ASP A 112 -16.80 -7.09 -4.26
CA ASP A 112 -18.23 -7.28 -4.50
C ASP A 112 -18.58 -8.71 -4.95
N ALA A 113 -17.59 -9.59 -5.10
CA ALA A 113 -17.82 -10.98 -5.43
C ALA A 113 -18.71 -11.65 -4.36
N THR A 114 -19.59 -12.54 -4.83
CA THR A 114 -20.38 -13.42 -3.97
C THR A 114 -19.51 -14.53 -3.40
N LYS A 115 -19.93 -15.11 -2.27
CA LYS A 115 -19.24 -16.28 -1.68
C LYS A 115 -19.12 -17.44 -2.66
N ALA A 116 -20.15 -17.67 -3.49
CA ALA A 116 -20.16 -18.73 -4.49
C ALA A 116 -19.12 -18.49 -5.60
N GLU A 117 -18.96 -17.25 -6.07
CA GLU A 117 -17.91 -16.91 -7.05
C GLU A 117 -16.51 -17.06 -6.46
N VAL A 118 -16.30 -16.63 -5.21
CA VAL A 118 -15.02 -16.83 -4.52
C VAL A 118 -14.73 -18.31 -4.32
N LEU A 119 -15.72 -19.11 -3.92
CA LEU A 119 -15.57 -20.55 -3.75
C LEU A 119 -15.23 -21.22 -5.09
N HIS A 120 -15.98 -20.91 -6.15
CA HIS A 120 -15.72 -21.42 -7.49
C HIS A 120 -14.33 -21.03 -7.98
N PHE A 121 -13.93 -19.78 -7.80
CA PHE A 121 -12.58 -19.33 -8.12
C PHE A 121 -11.57 -20.16 -7.35
N THR A 122 -11.61 -20.17 -6.02
CA THR A 122 -10.60 -20.84 -5.17
C THR A 122 -10.50 -22.35 -5.42
N GLN A 123 -11.61 -23.05 -5.65
CA GLN A 123 -11.66 -24.48 -5.95
C GLN A 123 -11.10 -24.84 -7.33
N ASN A 124 -11.26 -23.96 -8.32
CA ASN A 124 -10.69 -24.15 -9.65
C ASN A 124 -9.19 -23.78 -9.70
N GLN A 125 -8.44 -24.16 -8.68
CA GLN A 125 -6.99 -24.03 -8.67
C GLN A 125 -6.38 -25.19 -9.48
N PRO A 126 -5.35 -24.94 -10.33
CA PRO A 126 -4.64 -26.01 -11.00
C PRO A 126 -4.08 -27.03 -9.99
N SER A 127 -4.00 -28.30 -10.36
CA SER A 127 -3.42 -29.34 -9.49
C SER A 127 -1.98 -29.02 -9.11
N HIS A 128 -1.48 -29.61 -8.03
CA HIS A 128 -0.08 -29.42 -7.60
C HIS A 128 0.91 -29.81 -8.71
N GLU A 129 0.64 -30.87 -9.46
CA GLU A 129 1.45 -31.30 -10.61
C GLU A 129 1.44 -30.24 -11.72
N THR A 130 0.27 -29.67 -12.01
CA THR A 130 0.13 -28.62 -13.03
C THR A 130 0.86 -27.34 -12.63
N GLN A 131 0.75 -26.94 -11.36
CA GLN A 131 1.49 -25.80 -10.83
C GLN A 131 3.01 -26.04 -10.88
N THR A 132 3.46 -27.24 -10.51
CA THR A 132 4.88 -27.62 -10.55
C THR A 132 5.42 -27.56 -11.98
N ALA A 133 4.70 -28.16 -12.94
CA ALA A 133 5.07 -28.14 -14.35
C ALA A 133 5.16 -26.71 -14.92
N PHE A 134 4.20 -25.85 -14.54
CA PHE A 134 4.22 -24.43 -14.91
C PHE A 134 5.47 -23.72 -14.35
N LEU A 135 5.78 -23.90 -13.06
CA LEU A 135 6.92 -23.27 -12.41
C LEU A 135 8.25 -23.75 -13.01
N ASP A 136 8.35 -25.04 -13.35
CA ASP A 136 9.50 -25.60 -14.05
C ASP A 136 9.68 -25.00 -15.44
N GLN A 137 8.59 -24.83 -16.20
CA GLN A 137 8.63 -24.16 -17.49
C GLN A 137 9.14 -22.72 -17.36
N VAL A 138 8.63 -21.96 -16.38
CA VAL A 138 9.11 -20.60 -16.09
C VAL A 138 10.60 -20.60 -15.73
N ARG A 139 11.05 -21.53 -14.89
CA ARG A 139 12.47 -21.66 -14.50
C ARG A 139 13.37 -21.89 -15.72
N ILE A 140 12.99 -22.81 -16.61
CA ILE A 140 13.73 -23.10 -17.84
C ILE A 140 13.77 -21.87 -18.76
N LEU A 141 12.64 -21.18 -18.95
CA LEU A 141 12.58 -19.97 -19.77
C LEU A 141 13.48 -18.88 -19.20
N LYS A 142 13.45 -18.66 -17.88
CA LYS A 142 14.32 -17.68 -17.21
C LYS A 142 15.80 -17.96 -17.44
N GLN A 143 16.22 -19.22 -17.33
CA GLN A 143 17.61 -19.62 -17.61
C GLN A 143 18.01 -19.36 -19.07
N LYS A 144 17.11 -19.62 -20.03
CA LYS A 144 17.37 -19.34 -21.45
C LYS A 144 17.45 -17.84 -21.74
N ILE A 145 16.58 -17.04 -21.11
CA ILE A 145 16.60 -15.58 -21.23
C ILE A 145 17.93 -15.02 -20.74
N LEU A 146 18.41 -15.43 -19.56
CA LEU A 146 19.69 -14.97 -19.00
C LEU A 146 20.91 -15.30 -19.87
N LYS A 147 20.84 -16.35 -20.68
CA LYS A 147 21.90 -16.67 -21.66
C LYS A 147 21.93 -15.71 -22.85
N ASN A 148 20.77 -15.21 -23.26
CA ASN A 148 20.60 -14.39 -24.47
C ASN A 148 20.55 -12.88 -24.18
N ILE A 149 20.08 -12.50 -22.99
CA ILE A 149 19.84 -11.11 -22.57
C ILE A 149 20.59 -10.88 -21.26
N LYS A 150 21.64 -10.05 -21.32
CA LYS A 150 22.44 -9.68 -20.16
C LYS A 150 21.82 -8.47 -19.46
N VAL A 151 20.91 -8.76 -18.53
CA VAL A 151 20.27 -7.81 -17.60
C VAL A 151 20.49 -8.31 -16.16
N ARG A 152 20.55 -7.40 -15.18
CA ARG A 152 20.76 -7.77 -13.78
C ARG A 152 19.54 -8.50 -13.22
N ASP A 153 18.35 -7.91 -13.41
CA ASP A 153 17.10 -8.45 -12.89
C ASP A 153 16.02 -8.43 -13.98
N PHE A 154 15.20 -9.49 -14.04
CA PHE A 154 14.00 -9.48 -14.86
C PHE A 154 12.90 -10.32 -14.23
N TYR A 155 11.68 -9.80 -14.29
CA TYR A 155 10.52 -10.40 -13.63
C TYR A 155 9.22 -9.94 -14.26
N CYS A 156 8.12 -10.59 -13.88
CA CYS A 156 6.77 -10.14 -14.20
C CYS A 156 6.22 -9.34 -13.03
N SER A 157 5.48 -8.28 -13.32
CA SER A 157 4.68 -7.59 -12.31
C SER A 157 3.62 -8.53 -11.72
N GLN A 158 3.27 -8.33 -10.45
CA GLN A 158 2.13 -9.01 -9.82
C GLN A 158 0.78 -8.48 -10.33
N GLU A 159 0.77 -7.39 -11.11
CA GLU A 159 -0.43 -6.86 -11.77
C GLU A 159 -0.97 -7.78 -12.88
N ILE A 160 -0.19 -8.76 -13.36
CA ILE A 160 -0.57 -9.63 -14.47
C ILE A 160 -0.77 -11.08 -14.02
N SER A 161 -1.49 -11.86 -14.81
CA SER A 161 -1.75 -13.26 -14.52
C SER A 161 -0.49 -14.12 -14.70
N ASN A 162 -0.47 -15.30 -14.09
CA ASN A 162 0.58 -16.30 -14.34
C ASN A 162 0.70 -16.62 -15.85
N ASP A 163 -0.43 -16.75 -16.56
CA ASP A 163 -0.43 -17.09 -17.99
C ASP A 163 0.11 -15.96 -18.86
N ASP A 164 -0.26 -14.71 -18.57
CA ASP A 164 0.29 -13.54 -19.25
C ASP A 164 1.80 -13.42 -18.98
N CYS A 165 2.23 -13.64 -17.74
CA CYS A 165 3.64 -13.68 -17.41
C CYS A 165 4.40 -14.76 -18.20
N LEU A 166 3.85 -15.96 -18.30
CA LEU A 166 4.43 -17.05 -19.09
C LEU A 166 4.51 -16.69 -20.58
N ARG A 167 3.47 -16.04 -21.13
CA ARG A 167 3.47 -15.54 -22.51
C ARG A 167 4.59 -14.53 -22.74
N GLY A 168 4.75 -13.57 -21.84
CA GLY A 168 5.83 -12.60 -21.91
C GLY A 168 7.22 -13.25 -21.88
N TYR A 169 7.46 -14.24 -21.01
CA TYR A 169 8.73 -14.97 -21.01
C TYR A 169 8.96 -15.78 -22.30
N LYS A 170 7.90 -16.39 -22.87
CA LYS A 170 7.98 -17.10 -24.15
C LYS A 170 8.33 -16.16 -25.31
N ASN A 171 7.85 -14.92 -25.30
CA ASN A 171 8.23 -13.95 -26.32
C ASN A 171 9.66 -13.44 -26.09
N LEU A 172 10.02 -13.13 -24.82
CA LEU A 172 11.33 -12.60 -24.47
C LEU A 172 12.47 -13.58 -24.77
N VAL A 173 12.27 -14.89 -24.58
CA VAL A 173 13.32 -15.90 -24.88
C VAL A 173 13.66 -15.99 -26.37
N LEU A 174 12.73 -15.60 -27.25
CA LEU A 174 12.90 -15.62 -28.71
C LEU A 174 13.65 -14.38 -29.21
N VAL A 175 13.84 -13.38 -28.37
CA VAL A 175 14.59 -12.16 -28.72
C VAL A 175 16.05 -12.49 -28.96
N LYS A 176 16.54 -12.13 -30.14
CA LYS A 176 17.95 -12.22 -30.51
C LYS A 176 18.57 -10.83 -30.53
N LEU A 177 19.46 -10.55 -29.58
CA LEU A 177 20.26 -9.34 -29.57
C LEU A 177 21.52 -9.52 -30.46
N PRO A 178 22.03 -8.44 -31.09
CA PRO A 178 23.31 -8.49 -31.80
C PRO A 178 24.43 -8.94 -30.88
N SER A 179 25.34 -9.79 -31.38
CA SER A 179 26.50 -10.32 -30.63
C SER A 179 27.46 -9.21 -30.15
N THR A 180 27.40 -8.03 -30.76
CA THR A 180 28.20 -6.85 -30.42
C THR A 180 27.69 -6.10 -29.18
N LEU A 181 26.47 -6.37 -28.72
CA LEU A 181 25.91 -5.79 -27.48
C LEU A 181 26.32 -6.64 -26.28
N LYS A 182 27.34 -6.19 -25.54
CA LYS A 182 27.84 -6.90 -24.35
C LYS A 182 26.90 -6.81 -23.13
N THR A 183 26.03 -5.80 -23.05
CA THR A 183 24.96 -5.62 -22.04
C THR A 183 23.88 -4.68 -22.60
N THR A 184 22.62 -4.81 -22.17
CA THR A 184 21.51 -4.00 -22.69
C THR A 184 21.43 -2.59 -22.10
N GLY A 185 22.35 -2.20 -21.22
CA GLY A 185 22.33 -0.93 -20.48
C GLY A 185 21.24 -0.86 -19.40
N TRP A 186 20.14 -1.58 -19.58
CA TRP A 186 19.06 -1.72 -18.61
C TRP A 186 19.52 -2.50 -17.38
N ARG A 187 19.14 -1.99 -16.20
CA ARG A 187 19.34 -2.68 -14.92
C ARG A 187 18.26 -3.74 -14.73
N GLU A 188 17.02 -3.40 -15.04
CA GLU A 188 15.85 -4.23 -14.76
C GLU A 188 14.94 -4.31 -15.99
N VAL A 189 14.34 -5.47 -16.24
CA VAL A 189 13.30 -5.67 -17.26
C VAL A 189 12.05 -6.21 -16.59
N VAL A 190 10.94 -5.49 -16.69
CA VAL A 190 9.66 -5.84 -16.09
C VAL A 190 8.66 -6.15 -17.19
N ILE A 191 8.07 -7.35 -17.15
CA ILE A 191 6.97 -7.74 -18.03
C ILE A 191 5.66 -7.40 -17.32
N THR A 192 4.83 -6.55 -17.94
CA THR A 192 3.55 -6.10 -17.36
C THR A 192 2.60 -5.61 -18.47
N HIS A 193 1.58 -4.83 -18.12
CA HIS A 193 0.66 -4.20 -19.06
C HIS A 193 1.36 -3.08 -19.88
N PRO A 194 0.91 -2.83 -21.12
CA PRO A 194 1.54 -1.88 -22.05
C PRO A 194 1.52 -0.42 -21.59
N ARG A 195 0.65 -0.09 -20.63
CA ARG A 195 0.43 1.28 -20.15
C ARG A 195 1.31 1.67 -18.97
N THR A 196 2.16 0.75 -18.49
CA THR A 196 3.02 1.01 -17.33
C THR A 196 4.31 1.68 -17.79
N GLN A 197 4.52 2.93 -17.36
CA GLN A 197 5.80 3.60 -17.59
C GLN A 197 6.83 3.16 -16.52
N PRO A 198 8.12 3.15 -16.86
CA PRO A 198 9.16 2.71 -15.94
C PRO A 198 9.32 3.68 -14.75
N GLU A 199 9.42 3.11 -13.55
CA GLU A 199 9.59 3.87 -12.30
C GLU A 199 10.98 4.51 -12.16
N SER A 200 11.98 3.94 -12.84
CA SER A 200 13.37 4.37 -12.75
C SER A 200 14.04 4.43 -14.13
N PRO A 201 15.08 5.26 -14.32
CA PRO A 201 15.84 5.36 -15.57
C PRO A 201 16.53 4.06 -15.99
N GLY A 202 16.69 3.09 -15.09
CA GLY A 202 17.31 1.79 -15.38
C GLY A 202 16.32 0.66 -15.62
N THR A 203 15.01 0.92 -15.57
CA THR A 203 13.96 -0.09 -15.69
C THR A 203 13.36 -0.03 -17.09
N LEU A 204 13.34 -1.17 -17.78
CA LEU A 204 12.60 -1.35 -19.02
C LEU A 204 11.27 -2.03 -18.71
N VAL A 205 10.17 -1.49 -19.23
CA VAL A 205 8.87 -2.15 -19.21
C VAL A 205 8.60 -2.76 -20.58
N LEU A 206 8.18 -4.02 -20.60
CA LEU A 206 7.74 -4.75 -21.79
C LEU A 206 6.29 -5.21 -21.59
N ASP A 207 5.48 -5.14 -22.64
CA ASP A 207 4.16 -5.77 -22.63
C ASP A 207 4.34 -7.29 -22.75
N PHE A 208 3.57 -8.07 -21.98
CA PHE A 208 3.53 -9.52 -22.17
C PHE A 208 3.00 -9.95 -23.56
N ASN A 209 2.27 -9.07 -24.25
CA ASN A 209 1.81 -9.28 -25.61
C ASN A 209 2.79 -8.77 -26.68
N ASP A 210 3.87 -8.07 -26.31
CA ASP A 210 4.86 -7.60 -27.28
C ASP A 210 5.42 -8.78 -28.07
N SER A 211 5.50 -8.61 -29.39
CA SER A 211 6.20 -9.57 -30.25
C SER A 211 7.71 -9.57 -29.93
N PRO A 212 8.45 -10.64 -30.26
CA PRO A 212 9.90 -10.65 -30.09
C PRO A 212 10.62 -9.50 -30.83
N ALA A 213 10.06 -9.00 -31.93
CA ALA A 213 10.61 -7.87 -32.66
C ALA A 213 10.43 -6.54 -31.90
N GLU A 214 9.26 -6.33 -31.29
CA GLU A 214 8.98 -5.16 -30.45
C GLU A 214 9.82 -5.16 -29.19
N MET A 215 9.88 -6.30 -28.48
CA MET A 215 10.76 -6.46 -27.31
C MET A 215 12.22 -6.19 -27.68
N ARG A 216 12.69 -6.70 -28.83
CA ARG A 216 14.05 -6.41 -29.34
C ARG A 216 14.25 -4.91 -29.55
N LYS A 217 13.30 -4.23 -30.20
CA LYS A 217 13.38 -2.78 -30.45
C LYS A 217 13.52 -2.01 -29.14
N SER A 218 12.75 -2.38 -28.12
CA SER A 218 12.80 -1.75 -26.79
C SER A 218 14.11 -2.04 -26.04
N LEU A 219 14.60 -3.28 -26.08
CA LEU A 219 15.87 -3.67 -25.44
C LEU A 219 17.11 -3.00 -26.06
N LEU A 220 17.03 -2.59 -27.33
CA LEU A 220 18.12 -1.88 -28.02
C LEU A 220 18.12 -0.37 -27.75
N GLN A 221 17.10 0.15 -27.05
CA GLN A 221 17.09 1.56 -26.66
C GLN A 221 18.09 1.82 -25.54
N ASP A 222 18.69 3.01 -25.58
CA ASP A 222 19.59 3.50 -24.54
C ASP A 222 18.76 4.04 -23.34
N PRO A 223 18.90 3.45 -22.14
CA PRO A 223 18.16 3.88 -20.94
C PRO A 223 18.33 5.37 -20.61
N TYR A 224 19.51 5.95 -20.88
CA TYR A 224 19.75 7.35 -20.63
C TYR A 224 19.05 8.24 -21.66
N LYS A 225 18.96 7.79 -22.92
CA LYS A 225 18.22 8.53 -23.96
C LYS A 225 16.72 8.48 -23.73
N THR A 226 16.18 7.37 -23.24
CA THR A 226 14.75 7.29 -22.88
C THR A 226 14.41 8.18 -21.69
N TRP A 227 15.37 8.40 -20.76
CA TRP A 227 15.17 9.27 -19.61
C TRP A 227 15.43 10.77 -19.87
N LYS A 228 16.32 11.12 -20.80
CA LYS A 228 16.71 12.52 -21.12
C LYS A 228 15.53 13.49 -21.30
N PRO A 229 14.41 13.13 -21.95
CA PRO A 229 13.24 14.01 -22.05
C PRO A 229 12.65 14.42 -20.71
N ARG A 230 12.67 13.54 -19.69
CA ARG A 230 12.19 13.85 -18.34
C ARG A 230 13.14 14.79 -17.60
N GLN A 231 14.44 14.60 -17.74
CA GLN A 231 15.42 15.54 -17.18
C GLN A 231 15.19 16.96 -17.74
N LYS A 232 15.08 17.08 -19.06
CA LYS A 232 14.79 18.36 -19.73
C LYS A 232 13.46 18.98 -19.30
N LEU A 233 12.45 18.15 -19.00
CA LEU A 233 11.19 18.63 -18.45
C LEU A 233 11.39 19.29 -17.07
N TYR A 234 12.10 18.63 -16.15
CA TYR A 234 12.37 19.20 -14.83
C TYR A 234 13.18 20.49 -14.92
N GLU A 235 14.16 20.57 -15.82
CA GLU A 235 14.90 21.80 -16.12
C GLU A 235 13.95 22.93 -16.56
N ARG A 236 13.01 22.66 -17.50
CA ARG A 236 12.01 23.64 -17.93
C ARG A 236 11.04 24.07 -16.84
N ILE A 237 10.54 23.12 -16.04
CA ILE A 237 9.65 23.42 -14.90
C ILE A 237 10.39 24.31 -13.90
N GLN A 238 11.65 23.99 -13.61
CA GLN A 238 12.46 24.77 -12.68
C GLN A 238 12.73 26.19 -13.21
N GLU A 239 13.06 26.33 -14.49
CA GLU A 239 13.28 27.62 -15.15
C GLU A 239 12.01 28.48 -15.13
N ARG A 240 10.85 27.90 -15.47
CA ARG A 240 9.60 28.65 -15.64
C ARG A 240 8.85 28.93 -14.34
N TYR A 241 8.87 27.96 -13.41
CA TYR A 241 8.00 27.97 -12.22
C TYR A 241 8.77 27.91 -10.90
N GLY A 242 10.07 27.65 -10.93
CA GLY A 242 10.89 27.42 -9.73
C GLY A 242 10.90 28.57 -8.74
N SER A 243 10.82 29.82 -9.22
CA SER A 243 10.74 31.01 -8.36
C SER A 243 9.42 31.08 -7.57
N VAL A 244 8.29 30.69 -8.18
CA VAL A 244 6.99 30.61 -7.50
C VAL A 244 6.98 29.48 -6.49
N PHE A 245 7.49 28.32 -6.88
CA PHE A 245 7.59 27.14 -6.03
C PHE A 245 8.43 27.38 -4.77
N LYS A 246 9.60 28.01 -4.90
CA LYS A 246 10.46 28.34 -3.75
C LYS A 246 9.97 29.58 -2.99
N GLY A 247 9.60 30.64 -3.70
CA GLY A 247 9.33 31.94 -3.11
C GLY A 247 7.90 32.12 -2.55
N LYS A 248 6.88 31.53 -3.19
CA LYS A 248 5.47 31.68 -2.78
C LYS A 248 4.94 30.48 -2.02
N LEU A 249 5.16 29.27 -2.53
CA LEU A 249 4.64 28.04 -1.92
C LEU A 249 5.64 27.36 -0.98
N GLN A 250 6.93 27.66 -1.08
CA GLN A 250 8.01 27.01 -0.31
C GLN A 250 7.96 25.48 -0.40
N ILE A 251 7.66 24.92 -1.59
CA ILE A 251 7.65 23.47 -1.80
C ILE A 251 9.08 22.93 -1.73
N GLU A 252 9.25 21.74 -1.16
CA GLU A 252 10.55 21.08 -1.04
C GLU A 252 11.01 20.56 -2.41
N ASN A 253 10.14 19.81 -3.08
CA ASN A 253 10.34 19.26 -4.41
C ASN A 253 9.01 19.02 -5.12
N LEU A 254 9.04 19.14 -6.45
CA LEU A 254 7.94 18.74 -7.33
C LEU A 254 8.39 17.54 -8.16
N ILE A 255 7.61 16.48 -8.12
CA ILE A 255 7.87 15.22 -8.81
C ILE A 255 6.71 14.94 -9.77
N CYS A 256 7.02 14.57 -11.00
CA CYS A 256 6.06 14.01 -11.93
C CYS A 256 5.99 12.50 -11.72
N ALA A 257 4.79 11.95 -11.51
CA ALA A 257 4.57 10.51 -11.49
C ALA A 257 5.07 9.88 -12.79
N VAL A 258 5.48 8.61 -12.71
CA VAL A 258 6.09 7.99 -13.88
C VAL A 258 5.10 7.72 -14.98
N ASP A 259 3.82 7.55 -14.73
CA ASP A 259 2.83 7.18 -15.73
C ASP A 259 2.26 8.37 -16.53
N ILE A 260 2.62 9.61 -16.16
CA ILE A 260 2.19 10.83 -16.87
C ILE A 260 3.17 11.23 -17.99
N SER A 261 2.63 11.87 -19.01
CA SER A 261 3.37 12.48 -20.11
C SER A 261 3.99 13.81 -19.68
N LEU A 262 4.98 14.28 -20.46
CA LEU A 262 5.63 15.57 -20.19
C LEU A 262 4.61 16.73 -20.20
N LYS A 263 3.66 16.70 -21.14
CA LYS A 263 2.59 17.71 -21.26
C LYS A 263 1.65 17.70 -20.05
N GLU A 264 1.28 16.51 -19.59
CA GLU A 264 0.46 16.36 -18.38
C GLU A 264 1.19 16.96 -17.17
N CYS A 265 2.47 16.65 -16.99
CA CYS A 265 3.21 17.20 -15.84
C CYS A 265 3.36 18.74 -15.91
N GLU A 266 3.70 19.29 -17.08
CA GLU A 266 3.78 20.76 -17.26
C GLU A 266 2.44 21.44 -16.96
N ARG A 267 1.32 20.82 -17.36
CA ARG A 267 -0.03 21.31 -17.05
C ARG A 267 -0.29 21.32 -15.55
N GLY A 268 -0.01 20.22 -14.85
CA GLY A 268 -0.21 20.15 -13.39
C GLY A 268 0.65 21.17 -12.64
N ALA A 269 1.92 21.32 -13.04
CA ALA A 269 2.81 22.35 -12.50
C ALA A 269 2.28 23.77 -12.75
N SER A 270 1.78 24.05 -13.96
CA SER A 270 1.16 25.33 -14.31
C SER A 270 -0.10 25.60 -13.48
N ASN A 271 -0.98 24.61 -13.32
CA ASN A 271 -2.20 24.76 -12.52
C ASN A 271 -1.87 25.06 -11.05
N LEU A 272 -0.86 24.40 -10.48
CA LEU A 272 -0.38 24.68 -9.13
C LEU A 272 0.16 26.12 -8.99
N VAL A 273 0.89 26.62 -10.00
CA VAL A 273 1.35 28.01 -10.02
C VAL A 273 0.18 28.99 -10.04
N LEU A 274 -0.83 28.74 -10.87
CA LEU A 274 -2.03 29.59 -10.91
C LEU A 274 -2.79 29.55 -9.57
N ALA A 275 -2.95 28.36 -8.99
CA ALA A 275 -3.56 28.18 -7.68
C ALA A 275 -2.80 28.93 -6.57
N SER A 276 -1.48 29.05 -6.69
CA SER A 276 -0.63 29.79 -5.76
C SER A 276 -0.94 31.27 -5.69
N HIS A 277 -1.77 31.83 -6.57
CA HIS A 277 -2.21 33.22 -6.45
C HIS A 277 -3.04 33.46 -5.19
N SER A 278 -3.75 32.45 -4.69
CA SER A 278 -4.46 32.50 -3.41
C SER A 278 -3.51 32.64 -2.23
N LEU A 279 -3.76 33.65 -1.37
CA LEU A 279 -3.00 33.85 -0.14
C LEU A 279 -3.17 32.68 0.82
N ASP A 280 -4.38 32.14 0.95
CA ASP A 280 -4.67 31.01 1.84
C ASP A 280 -3.86 29.77 1.47
N LEU A 281 -3.70 29.52 0.17
CA LEU A 281 -2.92 28.39 -0.32
C LEU A 281 -1.42 28.56 -0.01
N ARG A 282 -0.89 29.78 -0.13
CA ARG A 282 0.52 30.10 0.22
C ARG A 282 0.82 29.90 1.70
N MET A 283 -0.17 30.07 2.57
CA MET A 283 -0.02 29.87 4.02
C MET A 283 0.01 28.39 4.42
N ARG A 284 -0.39 27.47 3.54
CA ARG A 284 -0.39 26.03 3.82
C ARG A 284 1.03 25.49 3.87
N HIS A 285 1.23 24.44 4.66
CA HIS A 285 2.52 23.79 4.69
C HIS A 285 2.68 22.83 3.51
N TRP A 286 3.73 23.05 2.73
CA TRP A 286 4.10 22.20 1.61
C TRP A 286 5.43 21.52 1.85
N GLY A 287 5.52 20.25 1.49
CA GLY A 287 6.77 19.50 1.34
C GLY A 287 6.89 19.02 -0.10
N ARG A 288 7.10 17.72 -0.28
CA ARG A 288 6.96 17.04 -1.57
C ARG A 288 5.58 17.13 -2.20
N ILE A 289 5.56 17.53 -3.47
CA ILE A 289 4.38 17.49 -4.34
C ILE A 289 4.58 16.48 -5.46
N ILE A 290 3.61 15.60 -5.67
CA ILE A 290 3.59 14.66 -6.80
C ILE A 290 2.46 15.03 -7.75
N ILE A 291 2.78 15.42 -8.99
CA ILE A 291 1.82 15.55 -10.07
C ILE A 291 1.57 14.17 -10.67
N ASN A 292 0.32 13.71 -10.74
CA ASN A 292 -0.02 12.39 -11.25
C ASN A 292 -1.31 12.39 -12.09
N ARG A 293 -1.69 11.24 -12.66
CA ARG A 293 -2.82 11.15 -13.58
C ARG A 293 -4.20 11.20 -12.92
N TYR A 294 -4.36 10.65 -11.72
CA TYR A 294 -5.68 10.31 -11.19
C TYR A 294 -6.02 10.91 -9.83
N ASN A 295 -5.03 11.20 -9.00
CA ASN A 295 -5.20 11.35 -7.56
C ASN A 295 -4.81 12.73 -7.06
N THR A 296 -5.67 13.28 -6.20
CA THR A 296 -5.42 14.50 -5.42
C THR A 296 -5.52 14.14 -3.93
N LEU A 297 -4.37 13.93 -3.28
CA LEU A 297 -4.28 13.37 -1.93
C LEU A 297 -3.50 14.30 -1.00
N ILE A 298 -3.96 14.43 0.25
CA ILE A 298 -3.19 15.04 1.34
C ILE A 298 -2.45 13.92 2.08
N GLN A 299 -1.12 14.05 2.20
CA GLN A 299 -0.26 13.05 2.84
C GLN A 299 0.46 13.72 4.03
N GLY A 300 0.01 13.39 5.25
CA GLY A 300 0.46 14.05 6.47
C GLY A 300 0.22 15.56 6.44
N ASP A 301 1.10 16.30 7.12
CA ASP A 301 1.01 17.76 7.20
C ASP A 301 1.57 18.44 5.94
N PHE A 302 2.56 17.83 5.28
CA PHE A 302 3.43 18.52 4.32
C PHE A 302 3.22 18.04 2.89
N HIS A 303 3.18 16.73 2.69
CA HIS A 303 3.18 16.14 1.35
C HIS A 303 1.79 16.20 0.71
N ALA A 304 1.77 16.17 -0.62
CA ALA A 304 0.54 16.03 -1.37
C ALA A 304 0.78 15.44 -2.75
N SER A 305 -0.27 14.83 -3.27
CA SER A 305 -0.41 14.41 -4.66
C SER A 305 -1.48 15.27 -5.32
N ILE A 306 -1.29 15.66 -6.58
CA ILE A 306 -2.21 16.52 -7.32
C ILE A 306 -2.46 15.91 -8.71
N ARG A 307 -3.74 15.77 -9.07
CA ARG A 307 -4.12 15.34 -10.41
C ARG A 307 -3.74 16.42 -11.42
N TYR A 308 -3.07 16.04 -12.51
CA TYR A 308 -2.42 16.98 -13.44
C TYR A 308 -3.37 17.98 -14.11
N ASP A 309 -4.64 17.60 -14.31
CA ASP A 309 -5.67 18.41 -14.95
C ASP A 309 -6.58 19.12 -13.94
N LEU A 310 -6.33 18.97 -12.63
CA LEU A 310 -7.16 19.59 -11.60
C LEU A 310 -7.12 21.12 -11.77
N PRO A 311 -8.29 21.78 -11.91
CA PRO A 311 -8.35 23.23 -12.08
C PRO A 311 -7.75 23.98 -10.88
N PRO A 312 -7.15 25.17 -11.09
CA PRO A 312 -6.58 25.96 -10.01
C PRO A 312 -7.53 26.24 -8.84
N GLU A 313 -8.81 26.42 -9.12
CA GLU A 313 -9.86 26.70 -8.11
C GLU A 313 -10.12 25.47 -7.23
N GLU A 314 -10.14 24.28 -7.83
CA GLU A 314 -10.31 23.02 -7.11
C GLU A 314 -9.06 22.64 -6.31
N ILE A 315 -7.85 22.93 -6.84
CA ILE A 315 -6.60 22.83 -6.07
C ILE A 315 -6.71 23.69 -4.80
N GLN A 316 -7.10 24.95 -4.96
CA GLN A 316 -7.25 25.86 -3.83
C GLN A 316 -8.23 25.30 -2.80
N LYS A 317 -9.47 25.04 -3.23
CA LYS A 317 -10.56 24.54 -2.38
C LYS A 317 -10.18 23.28 -1.61
N TYR A 318 -9.58 22.30 -2.29
CA TYR A 318 -9.22 21.03 -1.69
C TYR A 318 -8.13 21.19 -0.62
N PHE A 319 -7.06 21.92 -0.95
CA PHE A 319 -5.91 22.05 -0.06
C PHE A 319 -6.08 23.11 1.04
N LEU A 320 -7.21 23.84 1.09
CA LEU A 320 -7.57 24.63 2.27
C LEU A 320 -7.62 23.79 3.56
N ARG A 321 -7.89 22.49 3.44
CA ARG A 321 -7.92 21.50 4.53
C ARG A 321 -6.54 21.18 5.10
N LYS A 322 -5.45 21.50 4.39
CA LYS A 322 -4.09 21.35 4.95
C LYS A 322 -3.90 22.38 6.07
N PRO A 323 -3.14 22.03 7.12
CA PRO A 323 -2.82 23.00 8.16
C PRO A 323 -1.97 24.15 7.60
N ILE A 324 -2.13 25.33 8.20
CA ILE A 324 -1.19 26.43 7.98
C ILE A 324 0.17 26.07 8.60
N LYS A 325 1.27 26.62 8.04
CA LYS A 325 2.64 26.26 8.43
C LYS A 325 2.89 26.36 9.94
N THR A 326 2.49 27.46 10.57
CA THR A 326 2.67 27.68 12.01
C THR A 326 1.90 26.69 12.87
N GLN A 327 0.68 26.34 12.47
CA GLN A 327 -0.14 25.35 13.16
C GLN A 327 0.46 23.95 13.03
N ALA A 328 0.89 23.56 11.83
CA ALA A 328 1.55 22.28 11.59
C ALA A 328 2.81 22.14 12.46
N SER A 329 3.69 23.14 12.49
CA SER A 329 4.89 23.12 13.34
C SER A 329 4.53 23.03 14.83
N LYS A 330 3.55 23.80 15.30
CA LYS A 330 3.08 23.75 16.69
C LYS A 330 2.55 22.37 17.08
N MET A 331 1.74 21.76 16.21
CA MET A 331 1.17 20.44 16.46
C MET A 331 2.24 19.35 16.40
N ALA A 332 3.19 19.42 15.47
CA ALA A 332 4.32 18.49 15.40
C ALA A 332 5.18 18.54 16.68
N SER A 333 5.55 19.74 17.16
CA SER A 333 6.29 19.87 18.42
C SER A 333 5.50 19.34 19.62
N ARG A 334 4.18 19.56 19.65
CA ARG A 334 3.31 19.02 20.71
C ARG A 334 3.23 17.49 20.64
N ALA A 335 3.09 16.91 19.44
CA ALA A 335 3.05 15.47 19.25
C ALA A 335 4.33 14.80 19.79
N ILE A 336 5.52 15.35 19.47
CA ILE A 336 6.81 14.87 19.99
C ILE A 336 6.86 14.92 21.52
N LYS A 337 6.39 16.02 22.12
CA LYS A 337 6.35 16.16 23.59
C LYS A 337 5.40 15.13 24.23
N LEU A 338 4.23 14.91 23.63
CA LEU A 338 3.26 13.95 24.13
C LEU A 338 3.76 12.52 23.98
N GLU A 339 4.38 12.15 22.85
CA GLU A 339 5.06 10.85 22.69
C GLU A 339 6.12 10.63 23.79
N GLY A 340 6.89 11.66 24.13
CA GLY A 340 7.83 11.58 25.25
C GLY A 340 7.14 11.26 26.59
N THR A 341 5.92 11.77 26.79
CA THR A 341 5.13 11.56 28.01
C THR A 341 4.51 10.15 28.06
N THR A 342 4.28 9.50 26.92
CA THR A 342 3.71 8.15 26.88
C THR A 342 4.75 7.05 27.16
N LYS A 343 6.05 7.32 27.14
CA LYS A 343 7.09 6.28 27.28
C LYS A 343 7.08 5.53 28.62
N ASN A 344 6.87 6.25 29.72
CA ASN A 344 6.93 5.68 31.07
C ASN A 344 5.54 5.70 31.71
N ASN A 345 4.76 4.65 31.47
CA ASN A 345 3.39 4.54 31.97
C ASN A 345 3.09 3.10 32.46
N SER A 346 1.98 2.93 33.18
CA SER A 346 1.65 1.65 33.83
C SER A 346 1.23 0.53 32.88
N THR A 347 0.92 0.83 31.62
CA THR A 347 0.31 -0.11 30.66
C THR A 347 1.28 -1.08 30.00
N GLN A 348 2.60 -0.89 30.20
CA GLN A 348 3.68 -1.55 29.44
C GLN A 348 3.73 -1.22 27.94
N LEU A 349 2.79 -0.42 27.42
CA LEU A 349 2.78 0.02 26.03
C LEU A 349 3.49 1.37 25.86
N ARG A 350 4.41 1.45 24.90
CA ARG A 350 4.89 2.72 24.35
C ARG A 350 3.96 3.17 23.23
N ALA A 351 3.25 4.28 23.42
CA ALA A 351 2.46 4.86 22.33
C ALA A 351 3.36 5.68 21.38
N VAL A 352 3.27 5.41 20.09
CA VAL A 352 3.98 6.08 18.99
C VAL A 352 3.00 6.44 17.86
N CYS A 353 3.40 7.33 16.96
CA CYS A 353 2.55 7.81 15.88
C CYS A 353 3.31 7.85 14.55
N ASP A 354 2.62 7.51 13.45
CA ASP A 354 3.17 7.58 12.10
C ASP A 354 3.34 9.03 11.59
N LEU A 355 4.42 9.69 11.96
CA LEU A 355 4.63 11.09 11.55
C LEU A 355 4.92 11.28 10.05
N GLU A 356 5.17 10.20 9.29
CA GLU A 356 5.44 10.33 7.84
C GLU A 356 4.19 10.69 7.05
N SER A 357 3.02 10.16 7.41
CA SER A 357 1.80 10.28 6.61
C SER A 357 0.54 10.61 7.42
N LEU A 358 0.61 10.54 8.75
CA LEU A 358 -0.46 11.00 9.63
C LEU A 358 -0.25 12.49 9.98
N ARG A 359 -1.35 13.25 10.08
CA ARG A 359 -1.25 14.67 10.45
C ARG A 359 -0.85 14.80 11.91
N SER A 360 0.03 15.74 12.24
CA SER A 360 0.48 15.93 13.63
C SER A 360 -0.67 16.26 14.58
N ALA A 361 -1.72 16.94 14.10
CA ALA A 361 -2.93 17.19 14.89
C ALA A 361 -3.66 15.89 15.29
N GLN A 362 -3.70 14.90 14.39
CA GLN A 362 -4.26 13.58 14.68
C GLN A 362 -3.38 12.83 15.69
N CYS A 363 -2.06 12.90 15.57
CA CYS A 363 -1.15 12.34 16.59
C CYS A 363 -1.35 12.96 17.97
N VAL A 364 -1.48 14.30 18.05
CA VAL A 364 -1.77 14.99 19.32
C VAL A 364 -3.06 14.45 19.95
N ASN A 365 -4.14 14.36 19.17
CA ASN A 365 -5.41 13.82 19.65
C ASN A 365 -5.26 12.38 20.14
N ALA A 366 -4.62 11.52 19.35
CA ALA A 366 -4.41 10.12 19.69
C ALA A 366 -3.59 9.94 20.98
N PHE A 367 -2.51 10.70 21.15
CA PHE A 367 -1.72 10.67 22.40
C PHE A 367 -2.53 11.16 23.60
N GLU A 368 -3.35 12.18 23.44
CA GLU A 368 -4.21 12.68 24.53
C GLU A 368 -5.26 11.66 24.93
N THR A 369 -5.90 11.00 23.97
CA THR A 369 -6.81 9.86 24.18
C THR A 369 -6.10 8.75 24.95
N PHE A 370 -4.90 8.35 24.54
CA PHE A 370 -4.11 7.34 25.26
C PHE A 370 -3.76 7.77 26.68
N ILE A 371 -3.31 9.01 26.89
CA ILE A 371 -2.98 9.53 28.22
C ILE A 371 -4.21 9.55 29.13
N ARG A 372 -5.40 9.91 28.61
CA ARG A 372 -6.66 9.83 29.37
C ARG A 372 -6.98 8.39 29.77
N PHE A 373 -6.80 7.44 28.85
CA PHE A 373 -7.00 6.02 29.12
C PHE A 373 -6.07 5.51 30.23
N VAL A 374 -4.77 5.81 30.17
CA VAL A 374 -3.80 5.43 31.21
C VAL A 374 -4.22 5.98 32.58
N LYS A 375 -4.64 7.26 32.64
CA LYS A 375 -5.07 7.89 33.89
C LYS A 375 -6.30 7.22 34.51
N LYS A 376 -7.24 6.78 33.67
CA LYS A 376 -8.49 6.13 34.09
C LYS A 376 -8.30 4.65 34.45
N ASN A 377 -7.37 3.96 33.81
CA ASN A 377 -7.16 2.51 33.93
C ASN A 377 -5.73 2.22 34.44
N ARG A 378 -5.43 2.63 35.68
CA ARG A 378 -4.07 2.51 36.26
C ARG A 378 -3.59 1.07 36.40
N ASP A 379 -4.52 0.14 36.50
CA ASP A 379 -4.34 -1.30 36.64
C ASP A 379 -4.26 -2.05 35.30
N TYR A 380 -4.50 -1.36 34.18
CA TYR A 380 -4.34 -1.97 32.86
C TYR A 380 -2.85 -2.23 32.59
N GLN A 381 -2.56 -3.43 32.09
CA GLN A 381 -1.27 -3.81 31.51
C GLN A 381 -1.56 -4.65 30.27
N ALA A 382 -0.88 -4.37 29.16
CA ALA A 382 -0.99 -5.23 28.00
C ALA A 382 -0.25 -6.55 28.24
N GLN A 383 -0.80 -7.67 27.78
CA GLN A 383 -0.12 -8.96 27.82
C GLN A 383 1.11 -8.94 26.92
N ARG A 384 2.14 -9.72 27.28
CA ARG A 384 3.23 -10.01 26.34
C ARG A 384 2.67 -10.72 25.10
N PRO A 385 3.22 -10.46 23.90
CA PRO A 385 4.45 -9.71 23.61
C PRO A 385 4.23 -8.22 23.28
N TRP A 386 3.06 -7.66 23.57
CA TRP A 386 2.69 -6.31 23.16
C TRP A 386 3.46 -5.26 23.96
N ASP A 387 4.27 -4.45 23.26
CA ASP A 387 5.09 -3.40 23.89
C ASP A 387 4.88 -2.01 23.29
N THR A 388 4.19 -1.93 22.15
CA THR A 388 4.06 -0.70 21.38
C THR A 388 2.64 -0.54 20.85
N LEU A 389 2.07 0.65 20.99
CA LEU A 389 0.82 1.07 20.36
C LEU A 389 1.13 2.11 19.27
N MET A 390 0.96 1.73 18.01
CA MET A 390 1.24 2.57 16.84
C MET A 390 -0.05 3.16 16.28
N PHE A 391 -0.17 4.49 16.37
CA PHE A 391 -1.26 5.23 15.74
C PHE A 391 -1.01 5.45 14.25
N VAL A 392 -2.01 5.12 13.43
CA VAL A 392 -2.01 5.25 11.97
C VAL A 392 -3.32 5.90 11.50
N ASP A 393 -3.35 6.38 10.25
CA ASP A 393 -4.60 6.83 9.64
C ASP A 393 -5.42 5.64 9.16
N GLY A 394 -6.49 5.27 9.88
CA GLY A 394 -7.38 4.17 9.50
C GLY A 394 -8.23 4.44 8.26
N THR A 395 -8.10 5.61 7.64
CA THR A 395 -8.90 6.06 6.49
C THR A 395 -8.11 6.15 5.18
N GLN A 396 -6.81 5.86 5.19
CA GLN A 396 -5.95 5.88 4.00
C GLN A 396 -5.44 4.47 3.66
N LEU A 397 -5.59 4.06 2.40
CA LEU A 397 -5.31 2.68 1.96
C LEU A 397 -3.86 2.27 2.19
N ASP A 398 -2.91 3.15 1.89
CA ASP A 398 -1.48 2.91 2.11
C ASP A 398 -1.17 2.63 3.59
N ARG A 399 -1.80 3.37 4.50
CA ARG A 399 -1.61 3.22 5.95
C ARG A 399 -2.32 2.01 6.51
N VAL A 400 -3.52 1.70 6.01
CA VAL A 400 -4.22 0.45 6.32
C VAL A 400 -3.37 -0.75 5.86
N ASN A 401 -2.89 -0.75 4.62
CA ASN A 401 -2.06 -1.84 4.09
C ASN A 401 -0.72 -1.98 4.83
N PHE A 402 -0.09 -0.87 5.22
CA PHE A 402 1.09 -0.88 6.09
C PHE A 402 0.78 -1.56 7.42
N ALA A 403 -0.28 -1.15 8.11
CA ALA A 403 -0.63 -1.69 9.41
C ALA A 403 -1.06 -3.17 9.34
N LEU A 404 -1.72 -3.60 8.27
CA LEU A 404 -2.11 -5.00 8.06
C LEU A 404 -0.91 -5.93 7.82
N ASN A 405 0.15 -5.43 7.19
CA ASN A 405 1.25 -6.26 6.70
C ASN A 405 2.62 -5.93 7.32
N SER A 406 2.65 -5.09 8.35
CA SER A 406 3.88 -4.76 9.06
C SER A 406 4.50 -5.99 9.72
N SER A 407 5.82 -6.15 9.56
CA SER A 407 6.60 -7.19 10.24
C SER A 407 6.62 -7.03 11.76
N SER A 408 6.33 -5.83 12.28
CA SER A 408 6.30 -5.56 13.72
C SER A 408 4.99 -5.97 14.39
N ARG A 409 3.99 -6.48 13.65
CA ARG A 409 2.70 -6.94 14.22
C ARG A 409 2.82 -8.08 15.23
N ALA A 410 4.00 -8.71 15.35
CA ALA A 410 4.27 -9.66 16.41
C ALA A 410 4.42 -9.01 17.80
N THR A 411 4.69 -7.70 17.87
CA THR A 411 4.87 -6.96 19.14
C THR A 411 4.12 -5.61 19.17
N TYR A 412 3.64 -5.13 18.02
CA TYR A 412 2.95 -3.84 17.88
C TYR A 412 1.44 -4.02 17.75
N LEU A 413 0.71 -3.21 18.52
CA LEU A 413 -0.72 -2.96 18.33
C LEU A 413 -0.90 -1.76 17.39
N TYR A 414 -1.77 -1.90 16.40
CA TYR A 414 -2.06 -0.83 15.44
C TYR A 414 -3.43 -0.23 15.70
N MET A 415 -3.51 1.09 15.73
CA MET A 415 -4.72 1.78 16.12
C MET A 415 -5.01 3.00 15.23
N ASP A 416 -6.27 3.19 14.85
CA ASP A 416 -6.68 4.40 14.15
C ASP A 416 -6.53 5.61 15.07
N ALA A 417 -5.81 6.62 14.60
CA ALA A 417 -5.57 7.87 15.32
C ALA A 417 -6.86 8.68 15.55
N ASN A 418 -7.92 8.41 14.79
CA ASN A 418 -9.22 9.06 14.94
C ASN A 418 -10.14 8.37 15.95
N SER A 419 -9.70 7.29 16.59
CA SER A 419 -10.51 6.59 17.59
C SER A 419 -10.75 7.43 18.84
N ASP A 420 -11.99 7.38 19.34
CA ASP A 420 -12.37 8.03 20.60
C ASP A 420 -11.97 7.21 21.84
N ASP A 421 -12.24 7.76 23.03
CA ASP A 421 -11.90 7.12 24.31
C ASP A 421 -12.55 5.74 24.48
N ALA A 422 -13.77 5.54 23.95
CA ALA A 422 -14.51 4.28 24.08
C ALA A 422 -13.96 3.22 23.12
N GLN A 423 -13.70 3.59 21.87
CA GLN A 423 -13.07 2.74 20.88
C GLN A 423 -11.66 2.33 21.32
N LEU A 424 -10.88 3.26 21.88
CA LEU A 424 -9.55 2.96 22.43
C LEU A 424 -9.63 1.94 23.56
N ALA A 425 -10.52 2.15 24.52
CA ALA A 425 -10.68 1.24 25.65
C ALA A 425 -11.14 -0.15 25.19
N THR A 426 -12.15 -0.22 24.31
CA THR A 426 -12.65 -1.49 23.76
C THR A 426 -11.56 -2.25 23.03
N TYR A 427 -10.77 -1.58 22.18
CA TYR A 427 -9.67 -2.22 21.45
C TYR A 427 -8.58 -2.73 22.40
N LEU A 428 -8.09 -1.88 23.32
CA LEU A 428 -7.00 -2.26 24.23
C LEU A 428 -7.39 -3.34 25.24
N ASN A 429 -8.65 -3.40 25.68
CA ASN A 429 -9.11 -4.42 26.62
C ASN A 429 -9.03 -5.85 26.08
N GLN A 430 -8.91 -6.04 24.76
CA GLN A 430 -8.69 -7.35 24.15
C GLN A 430 -7.28 -7.89 24.42
N PHE A 431 -6.35 -7.00 24.75
CA PHE A 431 -4.93 -7.31 24.94
C PHE A 431 -4.50 -7.20 26.40
N ARG A 432 -5.46 -7.08 27.32
CA ARG A 432 -5.21 -7.02 28.77
C ARG A 432 -4.75 -8.35 29.34
#